data_AF-A0A5N5MEK9-F1
#
_entry.id   AF-A0A5N5MEK9-F1
#
_cell.length_a   1.000
_cell.length_b   1.000
_cell.length_c   1.000
_cell.angle_alpha   90.00
_cell.angle_beta   90.00
_cell.angle_gamma   90.00
#
_symmetry.space_group_name_H-M   'P 1'
#
loop_
_entity.id
_entity.type
_entity.pdbx_description
1 polymer ?
#
loop_
_entity_poly.entity_id
_entity_poly.type
_entity_poly.pdbx_seq_one_letter_code
_entity_poly.pdbx_strand_id
1 'polypeptide(L)'
;MSSFFRGPPLAAEERKVKQFYCSVTAGLKAHSSTMSSDEDFSLVTDDNPSLNLKSIYKEIDKLKAEYNDLLKEQKLLSEAKKSNVMFTQEFQQRASTMKKRLEDEKMNQAEALKKEQEKLSDLKKEESKLSLELLKIQQELGRIDETHQSLKQQTEVSTAVPEKKVVFNGETAEGDDALSFDVKPSIVYPMEGGTAFITFEEEEVAEKILALKEHKVQLGDCSITVRAEPVQFLVPADVEMDTQVCPRRILVSNLPKKESVERILDKLEIHFSKSRNGGGEVEDIVMLDDSGNVVITFLDSNISKGLTDKQMHEIELDRGKRCKVKVTPFLNGEITLLKTCNTTCSKTVLLTGIPTVMEKDNLQDLLEIHFQKSANSGGEVDAIVYNPVGGRTLAVFQEDTSKPE
;
A
#
# COMPACT_ATOMS: atom_id res chain seq x y z
N MET A 1 -5.83 37.32 13.99
CA MET A 1 -6.91 38.16 14.55
C MET A 1 -6.47 38.62 15.93
N SER A 2 -6.03 39.88 16.00
CA SER A 2 -5.44 40.51 17.18
C SER A 2 -6.50 41.23 17.99
N SER A 3 -6.74 40.81 19.22
CA SER A 3 -7.52 41.60 20.18
C SER A 3 -7.10 41.28 21.61
N PHE A 4 -7.05 42.34 22.43
CA PHE A 4 -6.85 42.40 23.88
C PHE A 4 -5.42 42.62 24.39
N PHE A 5 -4.98 43.87 24.30
CA PHE A 5 -4.40 44.58 25.46
C PHE A 5 -4.86 46.04 25.38
N ARG A 6 -5.78 46.44 26.27
CA ARG A 6 -6.17 47.84 26.48
C ARG A 6 -5.86 48.16 27.94
N GLY A 7 -4.68 48.72 28.19
CA GLY A 7 -4.32 49.27 29.49
C GLY A 7 -5.16 50.51 29.82
N PRO A 8 -5.37 50.84 31.10
CA PRO A 8 -6.15 52.00 31.51
C PRO A 8 -5.42 53.31 31.17
N PRO A 9 -6.15 54.42 30.90
CA PRO A 9 -5.54 55.66 30.44
C PRO A 9 -4.89 56.42 31.60
N LEU A 10 -3.56 56.50 31.56
CA LEU A 10 -2.68 57.34 32.39
C LEU A 10 -3.00 58.86 32.35
N ALA A 11 -3.97 59.28 31.52
CA ALA A 11 -4.31 60.70 31.31
C ALA A 11 -5.19 61.33 32.42
N ALA A 12 -5.79 60.52 33.31
CA ALA A 12 -6.70 61.04 34.35
C ALA A 12 -5.97 61.49 35.62
N GLU A 13 -4.80 60.92 35.93
CA GLU A 13 -4.01 61.28 37.12
C GLU A 13 -3.12 62.51 36.89
N GLU A 14 -2.54 62.68 35.70
CA GLU A 14 -1.75 63.87 35.37
C GLU A 14 -2.57 65.17 35.42
N ARG A 15 -3.87 65.10 35.11
CA ARG A 15 -4.78 66.26 35.22
C ARG A 15 -5.05 66.65 36.67
N LYS A 16 -5.14 65.69 37.59
CA LYS A 16 -5.33 65.99 39.02
C LYS A 16 -4.06 66.54 39.68
N VAL A 17 -2.88 66.08 39.26
CA VAL A 17 -1.59 66.61 39.75
C VAL A 17 -1.32 68.03 39.24
N LYS A 18 -1.63 68.34 37.96
CA LYS A 18 -1.54 69.72 37.43
C LYS A 18 -2.53 70.69 38.08
N GLN A 19 -3.74 70.23 38.41
CA GLN A 19 -4.75 71.06 39.06
C GLN A 19 -4.41 71.37 40.53
N PHE A 20 -3.67 70.48 41.21
CA PHE A 20 -3.16 70.71 42.56
C PHE A 20 -1.92 71.63 42.58
N TYR A 21 -1.02 71.52 41.60
CA TYR A 21 0.15 72.43 41.50
C TYR A 21 -0.23 73.87 41.15
N CYS A 22 -1.31 74.08 40.37
CA CYS A 22 -1.84 75.42 40.07
C CYS A 22 -2.53 76.08 41.27
N SER A 23 -3.20 75.32 42.15
CA SER A 23 -3.87 75.91 43.32
C SER A 23 -2.89 76.30 44.43
N VAL A 24 -1.79 75.54 44.60
CA VAL A 24 -0.75 75.85 45.60
C VAL A 24 0.11 77.06 45.20
N THR A 25 0.35 77.28 43.90
CA THR A 25 1.13 78.42 43.42
C THR A 25 0.33 79.73 43.31
N ALA A 26 -1.01 79.67 43.22
CA ALA A 26 -1.88 80.84 43.22
C ALA A 26 -2.10 81.43 44.63
N GLY A 27 -2.09 80.60 45.69
CA GLY A 27 -2.26 81.06 47.08
C GLY A 27 -1.03 81.73 47.69
N LEU A 28 0.17 81.51 47.13
CA LEU A 28 1.45 82.07 47.63
C LEU A 28 1.86 83.38 46.95
N LYS A 29 1.03 83.95 46.06
CA LYS A 29 1.34 85.16 45.28
C LYS A 29 0.49 86.39 45.62
N ALA A 30 -0.36 86.32 46.65
CA ALA A 30 -1.23 87.43 47.07
C ALA A 30 -0.74 88.21 48.31
N HIS A 31 0.31 87.76 49.01
CA HIS A 31 0.92 88.51 50.12
C HIS A 31 2.45 88.49 50.01
N SER A 32 2.96 89.23 49.03
CA SER A 32 4.36 89.68 48.99
C SER A 32 4.41 90.97 48.19
N SER A 33 4.17 92.08 48.87
CA SER A 33 4.57 93.41 48.44
C SER A 33 5.34 94.01 49.60
N THR A 34 6.66 93.87 49.48
CA THR A 34 7.71 94.56 50.20
C THR A 34 7.66 96.04 49.90
N MET A 35 7.85 96.89 50.93
CA MET A 35 8.75 98.05 50.97
C MET A 35 8.61 98.66 52.39
N SER A 36 9.62 98.55 53.25
CA SER A 36 10.89 99.32 53.30
C SER A 36 10.70 100.61 54.09
N SER A 37 11.64 100.82 55.01
CA SER A 37 11.74 101.83 56.07
C SER A 37 11.51 103.28 55.64
N ASP A 38 11.08 104.13 56.58
CA ASP A 38 11.94 105.19 57.13
C ASP A 38 11.37 105.69 58.47
N GLU A 39 12.27 105.85 59.45
CA GLU A 39 12.01 106.54 60.71
C GLU A 39 11.83 108.03 60.45
N ASP A 40 10.84 108.65 61.08
CA ASP A 40 10.86 110.09 61.31
C ASP A 40 10.31 110.39 62.72
N PHE A 41 11.25 110.66 63.63
CA PHE A 41 10.99 111.26 64.94
C PHE A 41 10.58 112.72 64.75
N SER A 42 9.30 113.04 64.86
CA SER A 42 8.83 114.44 64.97
C SER A 42 8.47 114.77 66.41
N LEU A 43 9.38 115.50 67.06
CA LEU A 43 9.28 116.10 68.38
C LEU A 43 8.59 117.48 68.26
N VAL A 44 7.85 117.88 69.32
CA VAL A 44 7.50 119.27 69.75
C VAL A 44 6.02 119.74 69.59
N THR A 45 5.33 119.69 70.74
CA THR A 45 4.39 120.66 71.41
C THR A 45 3.16 121.17 70.63
N ASP A 46 1.92 121.12 71.12
CA ASP A 46 1.38 121.75 72.34
C ASP A 46 -0.07 121.28 72.63
N ASP A 47 -0.38 121.11 73.92
CA ASP A 47 -1.66 121.29 74.63
C ASP A 47 -2.98 120.65 74.12
N ASN A 48 -3.22 119.36 74.46
CA ASN A 48 -4.48 118.92 75.10
C ASN A 48 -4.40 117.47 75.70
N PRO A 49 -4.41 117.25 77.03
CA PRO A 49 -4.13 115.94 77.65
C PRO A 49 -5.22 114.86 77.50
N SER A 50 -6.40 115.19 76.98
CA SER A 50 -7.57 114.28 76.97
C SER A 50 -7.71 113.42 75.70
N LEU A 51 -7.01 113.76 74.61
CA LEU A 51 -7.09 113.05 73.32
C LEU A 51 -6.00 111.97 73.14
N ASN A 52 -4.86 112.10 73.81
CA ASN A 52 -3.70 111.22 73.64
C ASN A 52 -3.90 109.83 74.30
N LEU A 53 -4.52 109.79 75.48
CA LEU A 53 -4.80 108.53 76.19
C LEU A 53 -5.78 107.64 75.39
N LYS A 54 -6.78 108.26 74.75
CA LYS A 54 -7.81 107.58 73.95
C LYS A 54 -7.24 106.99 72.65
N SER A 55 -6.20 107.60 72.10
CA SER A 55 -5.42 107.10 70.95
C SER A 55 -4.65 105.83 71.32
N ILE A 56 -3.91 105.88 72.44
CA ILE A 56 -3.10 104.77 72.93
C ILE A 56 -3.96 103.55 73.29
N TYR A 57 -5.13 103.76 73.92
CA TYR A 57 -6.05 102.65 74.21
C TYR A 57 -6.59 101.98 72.94
N LYS A 58 -6.90 102.74 71.89
CA LYS A 58 -7.30 102.19 70.59
C LYS A 58 -6.18 101.39 69.93
N GLU A 59 -4.93 101.85 70.03
CA GLU A 59 -3.75 101.16 69.52
C GLU A 59 -3.52 99.83 70.25
N ILE A 60 -3.67 99.82 71.58
CA ILE A 60 -3.56 98.60 72.41
C ILE A 60 -4.65 97.60 72.05
N ASP A 61 -5.88 98.04 71.87
CA ASP A 61 -6.98 97.15 71.48
C ASP A 61 -6.81 96.61 70.05
N LYS A 62 -6.26 97.42 69.13
CA LYS A 62 -5.87 96.99 67.78
C LYS A 62 -4.76 95.93 67.81
N LEU A 63 -3.70 96.16 68.58
CA LEU A 63 -2.60 95.21 68.75
C LEU A 63 -3.06 93.91 69.44
N LYS A 64 -4.00 93.99 70.40
CA LYS A 64 -4.63 92.80 71.00
C LYS A 64 -5.48 92.03 69.98
N ALA A 65 -6.19 92.70 69.09
CA ALA A 65 -6.95 92.06 68.03
C ALA A 65 -6.00 91.33 67.05
N GLU A 66 -4.95 92.01 66.58
CA GLU A 66 -3.93 91.43 65.71
C GLU A 66 -3.21 90.23 66.36
N TYR A 67 -2.86 90.32 67.65
CA TYR A 67 -2.27 89.22 68.41
C TYR A 67 -3.21 87.99 68.49
N ASN A 68 -4.50 88.22 68.74
CA ASN A 68 -5.49 87.14 68.79
C ASN A 68 -5.72 86.51 67.41
N ASP A 69 -5.68 87.29 66.33
CA ASP A 69 -5.80 86.76 64.97
C ASP A 69 -4.55 86.00 64.53
N LEU A 70 -3.35 86.46 64.91
CA LEU A 70 -2.09 85.73 64.69
C LEU A 70 -2.08 84.39 65.44
N LEU A 71 -2.62 84.34 66.65
CA LEU A 71 -2.79 83.09 67.42
C LEU A 71 -3.73 82.10 66.73
N LYS A 72 -4.84 82.58 66.16
CA LYS A 72 -5.76 81.74 65.37
C LYS A 72 -5.09 81.21 64.11
N GLU A 73 -4.35 82.05 63.40
CA GLU A 73 -3.61 81.66 62.21
C GLU A 73 -2.51 80.64 62.53
N GLN A 74 -1.75 80.85 63.60
CA GLN A 74 -0.73 79.89 64.06
C GLN A 74 -1.34 78.54 64.41
N LYS A 75 -2.55 78.53 65.01
CA LYS A 75 -3.29 77.30 65.29
C LYS A 75 -3.71 76.58 64.01
N LEU A 76 -4.28 77.30 63.04
CA LEU A 76 -4.67 76.77 61.74
C LEU A 76 -3.46 76.21 60.96
N LEU A 77 -2.32 76.92 61.00
CA LEU A 77 -1.10 76.52 60.30
C LEU A 77 -0.48 75.27 60.96
N SER A 78 -0.52 75.18 62.29
CA SER A 78 -0.13 73.97 63.03
C SER A 78 -1.02 72.78 62.68
N GLU A 79 -2.34 72.97 62.59
CA GLU A 79 -3.28 71.93 62.18
C GLU A 79 -3.04 71.49 60.74
N ALA A 80 -2.88 72.43 59.81
CA ALA A 80 -2.56 72.14 58.41
C ALA A 80 -1.21 71.40 58.25
N LYS A 81 -0.20 71.77 59.03
CA LYS A 81 1.11 71.08 59.04
C LYS A 81 0.96 69.65 59.54
N LYS A 82 0.23 69.42 60.63
CA LYS A 82 -0.06 68.07 61.14
C LYS A 82 -0.80 67.23 60.10
N SER A 83 -1.82 67.78 59.45
CA SER A 83 -2.55 67.10 58.38
C SER A 83 -1.65 66.78 57.18
N ASN A 84 -0.77 67.69 56.74
CA ASN A 84 0.15 67.42 55.64
C ASN A 84 1.17 66.32 55.96
N VAL A 85 1.68 66.28 57.19
CA VAL A 85 2.57 65.20 57.65
C VAL A 85 1.84 63.85 57.62
N MET A 86 0.59 63.82 58.12
CA MET A 86 -0.26 62.62 58.06
C MET A 86 -0.48 62.16 56.61
N PHE A 87 -0.88 63.05 55.71
CA PHE A 87 -1.10 62.70 54.30
C PHE A 87 0.18 62.21 53.62
N THR A 88 1.33 62.78 53.95
CA THR A 88 2.62 62.35 53.40
C THR A 88 2.96 60.93 53.86
N GLN A 89 2.73 60.60 55.13
CA GLN A 89 2.93 59.25 55.66
C GLN A 89 1.97 58.23 55.02
N GLU A 90 0.68 58.57 54.88
CA GLU A 90 -0.29 57.73 54.21
C GLU A 90 0.09 57.47 52.74
N PHE A 91 0.55 58.50 52.03
CA PHE A 91 0.97 58.38 50.63
C PHE A 91 2.21 57.49 50.49
N GLN A 92 3.19 57.65 51.38
CA GLN A 92 4.38 56.79 51.44
C GLN A 92 4.01 55.34 51.74
N GLN A 93 3.10 55.10 52.69
CA GLN A 93 2.62 53.76 53.03
C GLN A 93 1.85 53.10 51.88
N ARG A 94 1.01 53.85 51.16
CA ARG A 94 0.32 53.36 49.96
C ARG A 94 1.31 53.04 48.84
N ALA A 95 2.32 53.90 48.63
CA ALA A 95 3.34 53.69 47.62
C ALA A 95 4.18 52.43 47.90
N SER A 96 4.60 52.21 49.15
CA SER A 96 5.34 50.99 49.53
C SER A 96 4.50 49.73 49.41
N THR A 97 3.22 49.79 49.81
CA THR A 97 2.29 48.67 49.69
C THR A 97 2.01 48.32 48.22
N MET A 98 1.80 49.32 47.36
CA MET A 98 1.61 49.11 45.91
C MET A 98 2.87 48.52 45.27
N LYS A 99 4.05 49.01 45.61
CA LYS A 99 5.31 48.47 45.07
C LYS A 99 5.48 46.99 45.42
N LYS A 100 5.24 46.63 46.69
CA LYS A 100 5.32 45.23 47.14
C LYS A 100 4.33 44.34 46.39
N ARG A 101 3.06 44.77 46.24
CA ARG A 101 2.06 44.02 45.47
C ARG A 101 2.49 43.79 44.02
N LEU A 102 3.09 44.80 43.39
CA LEU A 102 3.52 44.73 42.00
C LEU A 102 4.73 43.78 41.84
N GLU A 103 5.63 43.74 42.80
CA GLU A 103 6.72 42.75 42.86
C GLU A 103 6.18 41.32 43.07
N ASP A 104 5.26 41.13 44.03
CA ASP A 104 4.62 39.83 44.28
C ASP A 104 3.85 39.34 43.04
N GLU A 105 3.12 40.22 42.35
CA GLU A 105 2.39 39.89 41.12
C GLU A 105 3.32 39.51 39.98
N LYS A 106 4.45 40.22 39.80
CA LYS A 106 5.48 39.85 38.82
C LYS A 106 6.09 38.48 39.09
N MET A 107 6.37 38.17 40.36
CA MET A 107 6.91 36.87 40.76
C MET A 107 5.89 35.76 40.46
N ASN A 108 4.63 35.95 40.83
CA ASN A 108 3.56 35.00 40.54
C ASN A 108 3.36 34.76 39.04
N GLN A 109 3.43 35.83 38.22
CA GLN A 109 3.35 35.71 36.77
C GLN A 109 4.53 34.94 36.19
N ALA A 110 5.75 35.19 36.67
CA ALA A 110 6.95 34.48 36.23
C ALA A 110 6.88 32.98 36.57
N GLU A 111 6.41 32.62 37.76
CA GLU A 111 6.19 31.22 38.15
C GLU A 111 5.12 30.54 37.31
N ALA A 112 3.99 31.24 37.05
CA ALA A 112 2.93 30.72 36.20
C ALA A 112 3.41 30.46 34.76
N LEU A 113 4.18 31.39 34.19
CA LEU A 113 4.78 31.25 32.87
C LEU A 113 5.76 30.08 32.81
N LYS A 114 6.63 29.93 33.82
CA LYS A 114 7.58 28.82 33.91
C LYS A 114 6.85 27.47 33.95
N LYS A 115 5.80 27.36 34.77
CA LYS A 115 4.98 26.15 34.87
C LYS A 115 4.30 25.81 33.55
N GLU A 116 3.81 26.80 32.82
CA GLU A 116 3.18 26.59 31.51
C GLU A 116 4.20 26.19 30.44
N GLN A 117 5.41 26.76 30.50
CA GLN A 117 6.51 26.41 29.59
C GLN A 117 7.02 24.98 29.81
N GLU A 118 7.07 24.50 31.06
CA GLU A 118 7.35 23.11 31.39
C GLU A 118 6.30 22.16 30.81
N LYS A 119 5.00 22.46 30.99
CA LYS A 119 3.92 21.66 30.37
C LYS A 119 4.01 21.61 28.85
N LEU A 120 4.28 22.75 28.20
CA LEU A 120 4.45 22.80 26.74
C LEU A 120 5.62 21.94 26.27
N SER A 121 6.73 21.94 27.00
CA SER A 121 7.87 21.07 26.73
C SER A 121 7.46 19.59 26.80
N ASP A 122 6.73 19.20 27.83
CA ASP A 122 6.34 17.80 28.02
C ASP A 122 5.31 17.33 26.99
N LEU A 123 4.32 18.17 26.67
CA LEU A 123 3.38 17.91 25.57
C LEU A 123 4.09 17.75 24.23
N LYS A 124 5.11 18.57 23.95
CA LYS A 124 5.89 18.47 22.70
C LYS A 124 6.69 17.17 22.60
N LYS A 125 7.21 16.66 23.73
CA LYS A 125 7.87 15.34 23.78
C LYS A 125 6.87 14.22 23.51
N GLU A 126 5.68 14.31 24.10
CA GLU A 126 4.61 13.34 23.90
C GLU A 126 4.11 13.33 22.44
N GLU A 127 3.88 14.50 21.85
CA GLU A 127 3.53 14.65 20.44
C GLU A 127 4.59 13.99 19.53
N SER A 128 5.88 14.22 19.82
CA SER A 128 6.98 13.63 19.06
C SER A 128 6.99 12.10 19.18
N LYS A 129 6.71 11.58 20.38
CA LYS A 129 6.61 10.14 20.64
C LYS A 129 5.43 9.51 19.90
N LEU A 130 4.25 10.11 19.99
CA LEU A 130 3.04 9.65 19.30
C LEU A 130 3.20 9.69 17.79
N SER A 131 3.83 10.74 17.25
CA SER A 131 4.13 10.83 15.81
C SER A 131 5.03 9.69 15.33
N LEU A 132 6.02 9.29 16.14
CA LEU A 132 6.90 8.14 15.82
C LEU A 132 6.14 6.81 15.87
N GLU A 133 5.26 6.62 16.85
CA GLU A 133 4.42 5.43 16.95
C GLU A 133 3.43 5.33 15.78
N LEU A 134 2.81 6.45 15.39
CA LEU A 134 1.90 6.49 14.24
C LEU A 134 2.61 6.06 12.95
N LEU A 135 3.84 6.54 12.74
CA LEU A 135 4.64 6.18 11.57
C LEU A 135 5.02 4.69 11.56
N LYS A 136 5.34 4.11 12.72
CA LYS A 136 5.59 2.66 12.85
C LYS A 136 4.35 1.85 12.53
N ILE A 137 3.20 2.21 13.09
CA ILE A 137 1.93 1.50 12.85
C ILE A 137 1.54 1.58 11.38
N GLN A 138 1.71 2.74 10.72
CA GLN A 138 1.47 2.87 9.28
C GLN A 138 2.36 1.94 8.45
N GLN A 139 3.64 1.81 8.83
CA GLN A 139 4.56 0.89 8.14
C GLN A 139 4.18 -0.58 8.35
N GLU A 140 3.77 -0.96 9.56
CA GLU A 140 3.28 -2.32 9.85
C GLU A 140 1.99 -2.63 9.09
N LEU A 141 1.07 -1.67 9.02
CA LEU A 141 -0.18 -1.81 8.25
C LEU A 141 0.11 -2.08 6.77
N GLY A 142 1.05 -1.33 6.17
CA GLY A 142 1.46 -1.54 4.77
C GLY A 142 2.00 -2.95 4.51
N ARG A 143 2.83 -3.48 5.42
CA ARG A 143 3.34 -4.86 5.31
C ARG A 143 2.22 -5.91 5.42
N ILE A 144 1.29 -5.69 6.34
CA ILE A 144 0.13 -6.58 6.52
C ILE A 144 -0.74 -6.55 5.24
N ASP A 145 -0.98 -5.38 4.66
CA ASP A 145 -1.75 -5.25 3.42
C ASP A 145 -1.07 -5.96 2.23
N GLU A 146 0.25 -5.82 2.09
CA GLU A 146 1.02 -6.55 1.05
C GLU A 146 0.92 -8.07 1.22
N THR A 147 1.10 -8.57 2.44
CA THR A 147 0.99 -10.02 2.71
C THR A 147 -0.44 -10.53 2.49
N HIS A 148 -1.46 -9.77 2.90
CA HIS A 148 -2.85 -10.12 2.67
C HIS A 148 -3.21 -10.16 1.18
N GLN A 149 -2.69 -9.22 0.37
CA GLN A 149 -2.87 -9.26 -1.08
C GLN A 149 -2.23 -10.51 -1.70
N SER A 150 -1.01 -10.85 -1.30
CA SER A 150 -0.31 -12.07 -1.77
C SER A 150 -1.08 -13.34 -1.39
N LEU A 151 -1.52 -13.46 -0.14
CA LEU A 151 -2.29 -14.62 0.34
C LEU A 151 -3.64 -14.75 -0.37
N LYS A 152 -4.31 -13.62 -0.63
CA LYS A 152 -5.56 -13.60 -1.39
C LYS A 152 -5.35 -14.09 -2.82
N GLN A 153 -4.30 -13.63 -3.50
CA GLN A 153 -3.96 -14.11 -4.84
C GLN A 153 -3.68 -15.62 -4.84
N GLN A 154 -2.88 -16.12 -3.90
CA GLN A 154 -2.62 -17.55 -3.75
C GLN A 154 -3.90 -18.38 -3.51
N THR A 155 -4.79 -17.89 -2.65
CA THR A 155 -6.07 -18.56 -2.35
C THR A 155 -7.00 -18.56 -3.56
N GLU A 156 -7.07 -17.44 -4.31
CA GLU A 156 -7.84 -17.34 -5.54
C GLU A 156 -7.30 -18.32 -6.61
N VAL A 157 -5.99 -18.52 -6.70
CA VAL A 157 -5.36 -19.50 -7.61
C VAL A 157 -5.62 -20.95 -7.15
N SER A 158 -5.50 -21.25 -5.86
CA SER A 158 -5.74 -22.60 -5.33
C SER A 158 -7.20 -23.04 -5.52
N THR A 159 -8.15 -22.14 -5.28
CA THR A 159 -9.59 -22.41 -5.51
C THR A 159 -9.99 -22.39 -6.99
N ALA A 160 -9.13 -21.86 -7.86
CA ALA A 160 -9.31 -21.83 -9.31
C ALA A 160 -8.93 -23.12 -10.02
N VAL A 161 -8.19 -24.03 -9.36
CA VAL A 161 -7.72 -25.27 -9.98
C VAL A 161 -8.91 -26.22 -10.24
N PRO A 162 -8.99 -26.86 -11.42
CA PRO A 162 -10.05 -27.80 -11.73
C PRO A 162 -10.13 -28.95 -10.72
N GLU A 163 -11.34 -29.22 -10.21
CA GLU A 163 -11.59 -30.35 -9.31
C GLU A 163 -11.27 -31.70 -9.98
N LYS A 164 -10.21 -32.36 -9.52
CA LYS A 164 -9.94 -33.76 -9.86
C LYS A 164 -10.80 -34.65 -8.97
N LYS A 165 -11.43 -35.68 -9.55
CA LYS A 165 -12.08 -36.75 -8.77
C LYS A 165 -10.98 -37.49 -8.00
N VAL A 166 -10.79 -37.14 -6.73
CA VAL A 166 -9.86 -37.84 -5.85
C VAL A 166 -10.58 -39.02 -5.21
N VAL A 167 -9.90 -40.17 -5.22
CA VAL A 167 -10.27 -41.34 -4.42
C VAL A 167 -9.24 -41.41 -3.31
N PHE A 168 -9.70 -41.39 -2.06
CA PHE A 168 -8.79 -41.44 -0.92
C PHE A 168 -8.33 -42.89 -0.73
N ASN A 169 -7.09 -43.18 -1.13
CA ASN A 169 -6.50 -44.51 -1.01
C ASN A 169 -5.77 -44.75 0.33
N GLY A 170 -5.77 -43.77 1.25
CA GLY A 170 -5.29 -43.96 2.62
C GLY A 170 -3.77 -43.90 2.83
N GLU A 171 -2.98 -43.64 1.78
CA GLU A 171 -1.54 -43.44 1.91
C GLU A 171 -1.23 -41.98 2.26
N THR A 172 -0.82 -41.72 3.51
CA THR A 172 -0.33 -40.41 3.96
C THR A 172 1.17 -40.32 3.73
N ALA A 173 1.58 -39.72 2.60
CA ALA A 173 2.93 -39.19 2.46
C ALA A 173 3.04 -37.88 3.26
N GLU A 174 4.17 -37.69 3.95
CA GLU A 174 4.48 -36.43 4.63
C GLU A 174 4.52 -35.30 3.59
N GLY A 175 3.89 -34.18 3.94
CA GLY A 175 3.45 -33.16 3.01
C GLY A 175 4.57 -32.51 2.19
N ASP A 176 4.40 -32.60 0.88
CA ASP A 176 4.67 -31.50 -0.03
C ASP A 176 3.38 -31.26 -0.81
N ASP A 177 2.80 -30.06 -0.69
CA ASP A 177 1.64 -29.57 -1.46
C ASP A 177 2.03 -29.31 -2.93
N ALA A 178 2.72 -30.25 -3.57
CA ALA A 178 2.90 -30.26 -5.00
C ALA A 178 1.66 -30.94 -5.60
N LEU A 179 0.69 -30.13 -6.05
CA LEU A 179 -0.32 -30.59 -7.00
C LEU A 179 0.44 -31.14 -8.24
N SER A 180 0.69 -32.45 -8.27
CA SER A 180 1.38 -33.06 -9.40
C SER A 180 0.46 -33.02 -10.62
N PHE A 181 0.80 -32.16 -11.56
CA PHE A 181 0.19 -32.18 -12.88
C PHE A 181 0.72 -33.41 -13.62
N ASP A 182 -0.19 -34.24 -14.11
CA ASP A 182 0.13 -35.37 -14.99
C ASP A 182 0.45 -34.80 -16.37
N VAL A 183 1.70 -34.36 -16.57
CA VAL A 183 2.18 -33.81 -17.83
C VAL A 183 2.61 -34.98 -18.71
N LYS A 184 1.80 -35.29 -19.72
CA LYS A 184 2.13 -36.31 -20.72
C LYS A 184 2.90 -35.68 -21.87
N PRO A 185 4.23 -35.89 -21.98
CA PRO A 185 5.00 -35.29 -23.06
C PRO A 185 4.60 -35.92 -24.41
N SER A 186 4.36 -35.06 -25.40
CA SER A 186 4.26 -35.47 -26.80
C SER A 186 5.42 -34.85 -27.58
N ILE A 187 6.34 -35.68 -28.04
CA ILE A 187 7.61 -35.24 -28.65
C ILE A 187 7.49 -35.39 -30.16
N VAL A 188 7.62 -34.28 -30.88
CA VAL A 188 7.65 -34.28 -32.35
C VAL A 188 9.10 -34.32 -32.81
N TYR A 189 9.49 -35.42 -33.45
CA TYR A 189 10.85 -35.67 -33.90
C TYR A 189 10.97 -35.56 -35.43
N PRO A 190 11.83 -34.66 -35.96
CA PRO A 190 12.10 -34.57 -37.39
C PRO A 190 13.01 -35.71 -37.85
N MET A 191 12.52 -36.56 -38.74
CA MET A 191 13.31 -37.66 -39.29
C MET A 191 14.24 -37.18 -40.41
N GLU A 192 15.50 -37.61 -40.37
CA GLU A 192 16.42 -37.41 -41.49
C GLU A 192 16.07 -38.32 -42.67
N GLY A 193 16.39 -37.90 -43.89
CA GLY A 193 16.12 -38.71 -45.09
C GLY A 193 16.97 -39.98 -45.12
N GLY A 194 16.37 -41.13 -45.42
CA GLY A 194 17.05 -42.42 -45.41
C GLY A 194 17.15 -43.05 -44.01
N THR A 195 16.22 -42.71 -43.12
CA THR A 195 16.11 -43.26 -41.76
C THR A 195 14.76 -43.92 -41.52
N ALA A 196 14.71 -44.91 -40.62
CA ALA A 196 13.47 -45.52 -40.16
C ALA A 196 13.46 -45.63 -38.63
N PHE A 197 12.30 -45.43 -38.02
CA PHE A 197 12.06 -45.82 -36.64
C PHE A 197 11.33 -47.15 -36.60
N ILE A 198 11.78 -48.06 -35.74
CA ILE A 198 11.09 -49.32 -35.44
C ILE A 198 10.87 -49.40 -33.95
N THR A 199 9.60 -49.52 -33.55
CA THR A 199 9.16 -49.69 -32.17
C THR A 199 8.76 -51.14 -31.95
N PHE A 200 9.33 -51.77 -30.93
CA PHE A 200 9.06 -53.16 -30.57
C PHE A 200 8.12 -53.25 -29.37
N GLU A 201 7.34 -54.33 -29.28
CA GLU A 201 6.51 -54.58 -28.09
C GLU A 201 7.38 -54.81 -26.84
N GLU A 202 8.49 -55.54 -27.02
CA GLU A 202 9.44 -55.89 -25.97
C GLU A 202 10.72 -55.02 -26.02
N GLU A 203 11.05 -54.37 -24.90
CA GLU A 203 12.29 -53.58 -24.75
C GLU A 203 13.55 -54.43 -24.95
N GLU A 204 13.55 -55.70 -24.51
CA GLU A 204 14.69 -56.60 -24.66
C GLU A 204 15.09 -56.82 -26.14
N VAL A 205 14.14 -56.75 -27.06
CA VAL A 205 14.37 -56.92 -28.49
C VAL A 205 15.11 -55.70 -29.03
N ALA A 206 14.69 -54.50 -28.65
CA ALA A 206 15.35 -53.25 -29.03
C ALA A 206 16.80 -53.22 -28.52
N GLU A 207 17.06 -53.63 -27.28
CA GLU A 207 18.42 -53.72 -26.73
C GLU A 207 19.31 -54.68 -27.53
N LYS A 208 18.81 -55.86 -27.90
CA LYS A 208 19.54 -56.85 -28.72
C LYS A 208 19.92 -56.28 -30.09
N ILE A 209 19.01 -55.56 -30.73
CA ILE A 209 19.24 -54.92 -32.03
C ILE A 209 20.28 -53.81 -31.92
N LEU A 210 20.21 -52.99 -30.86
CA LEU A 210 21.19 -51.93 -30.58
C LEU A 210 22.58 -52.48 -30.26
N ALA A 211 22.67 -53.62 -29.58
CA ALA A 211 23.95 -54.28 -29.27
C ALA A 211 24.70 -54.74 -30.53
N LEU A 212 23.98 -55.19 -31.56
CA LEU A 212 24.57 -55.63 -32.83
C LEU A 212 25.04 -54.48 -33.72
N LYS A 213 24.42 -53.29 -33.59
CA LYS A 213 24.69 -52.04 -34.34
C LYS A 213 24.51 -52.10 -35.86
N GLU A 214 24.98 -53.13 -36.56
CA GLU A 214 24.86 -53.25 -38.01
C GLU A 214 24.04 -54.48 -38.38
N HIS A 215 23.04 -54.28 -39.25
CA HIS A 215 22.11 -55.31 -39.69
C HIS A 215 22.10 -55.40 -41.21
N LYS A 216 22.23 -56.62 -41.74
CA LYS A 216 22.19 -56.87 -43.18
C LYS A 216 20.79 -57.34 -43.58
N VAL A 217 20.00 -56.42 -44.12
CA VAL A 217 18.61 -56.64 -44.53
C VAL A 217 18.58 -57.20 -45.95
N GLN A 218 17.92 -58.34 -46.14
CA GLN A 218 17.64 -58.88 -47.49
C GLN A 218 16.31 -58.33 -48.02
N LEU A 219 16.38 -57.64 -49.16
CA LEU A 219 15.28 -57.02 -49.88
C LEU A 219 15.05 -57.76 -51.20
N GLY A 220 14.61 -59.02 -51.13
CA GLY A 220 14.45 -59.87 -52.30
C GLY A 220 15.79 -60.17 -52.98
N ASP A 221 16.03 -59.58 -54.16
CA ASP A 221 17.23 -59.80 -54.97
C ASP A 221 18.44 -58.95 -54.55
N CYS A 222 18.25 -57.99 -53.64
CA CYS A 222 19.30 -57.08 -53.15
C CYS A 222 19.46 -57.17 -51.63
N SER A 223 20.63 -56.82 -51.10
CA SER A 223 20.85 -56.70 -49.65
C SER A 223 21.39 -55.31 -49.29
N ILE A 224 20.81 -54.69 -48.28
CA ILE A 224 21.29 -53.40 -47.73
C ILE A 224 21.88 -53.60 -46.34
N THR A 225 22.80 -52.73 -45.95
CA THR A 225 23.34 -52.68 -44.59
C THR A 225 22.77 -51.45 -43.91
N VAL A 226 22.09 -51.64 -42.78
CA VAL A 226 21.52 -50.57 -41.97
C VAL A 226 22.21 -50.53 -40.62
N ARG A 227 22.28 -49.34 -40.01
CA ARG A 227 22.85 -49.16 -38.68
C ARG A 227 21.75 -48.84 -37.67
N ALA A 228 21.72 -49.57 -36.57
CA ALA A 228 20.85 -49.36 -35.43
C ALA A 228 21.50 -48.41 -34.41
N GLU A 229 20.81 -47.33 -34.07
CA GLU A 229 21.23 -46.33 -33.09
C GLU A 229 20.09 -46.06 -32.09
N PRO A 230 20.42 -45.74 -30.82
CA PRO A 230 19.41 -45.43 -29.82
C PRO A 230 18.79 -44.06 -30.08
N VAL A 231 17.48 -43.93 -29.82
CA VAL A 231 16.76 -42.66 -29.97
C VAL A 231 16.82 -41.89 -28.67
N GLN A 232 17.39 -40.69 -28.69
CA GLN A 232 17.51 -39.82 -27.52
C GLN A 232 16.66 -38.56 -27.67
N PHE A 233 15.98 -38.19 -26.60
CA PHE A 233 15.15 -37.00 -26.52
C PHE A 233 15.54 -36.14 -25.34
N LEU A 234 15.38 -34.82 -25.50
CA LEU A 234 15.35 -33.88 -24.39
C LEU A 234 13.90 -33.79 -23.91
N VAL A 235 13.63 -34.27 -22.70
CA VAL A 235 12.30 -34.20 -22.10
C VAL A 235 12.30 -33.25 -20.90
N PRO A 236 11.20 -32.50 -20.64
CA PRO A 236 11.03 -31.75 -19.40
C PRO A 236 11.11 -32.70 -18.19
N ALA A 237 12.05 -32.45 -17.30
CA ALA A 237 12.23 -33.18 -16.05
C ALA A 237 11.55 -32.45 -14.87
N ASP A 238 11.57 -31.13 -14.89
CA ASP A 238 11.03 -30.29 -13.84
C ASP A 238 10.52 -28.99 -14.45
N VAL A 239 9.27 -28.64 -14.12
CA VAL A 239 8.58 -27.47 -14.65
C VAL A 239 7.93 -26.73 -13.50
N GLU A 240 8.41 -25.51 -13.24
CA GLU A 240 7.76 -24.58 -12.31
C GLU A 240 7.09 -23.47 -13.11
N MET A 241 5.91 -23.08 -12.66
CA MET A 241 5.08 -22.09 -13.35
C MET A 241 4.48 -21.13 -12.33
N ASP A 242 4.68 -19.83 -12.54
CA ASP A 242 3.92 -18.82 -11.81
C ASP A 242 2.53 -18.71 -12.43
N THR A 243 1.49 -18.75 -11.61
CA THR A 243 0.11 -18.77 -12.08
C THR A 243 -0.71 -17.67 -11.46
N GLN A 244 -1.50 -16.99 -12.29
CA GLN A 244 -2.35 -15.87 -11.89
C GLN A 244 -3.72 -15.97 -12.53
N VAL A 245 -4.78 -15.66 -11.77
CA VAL A 245 -6.15 -15.65 -12.29
C VAL A 245 -6.32 -14.50 -13.27
N CYS A 246 -6.75 -14.81 -14.50
CA CYS A 246 -7.04 -13.82 -15.51
C CYS A 246 -8.40 -13.14 -15.23
N PRO A 247 -8.46 -11.82 -15.04
CA PRO A 247 -9.70 -11.11 -14.75
C PRO A 247 -10.59 -10.93 -15.99
N ARG A 248 -10.07 -11.17 -17.20
CA ARG A 248 -10.80 -11.00 -18.47
C ARG A 248 -11.22 -12.31 -19.12
N ARG A 249 -10.70 -13.45 -18.67
CA ARG A 249 -10.92 -14.74 -19.31
C ARG A 249 -11.58 -15.72 -18.35
N ILE A 250 -12.45 -16.54 -18.90
CA ILE A 250 -13.05 -17.66 -18.20
C ILE A 250 -12.84 -18.95 -18.99
N LEU A 251 -12.78 -20.07 -18.28
CA LEU A 251 -12.77 -21.40 -18.85
C LEU A 251 -14.15 -22.03 -18.64
N VAL A 252 -14.76 -22.49 -19.73
CA VAL A 252 -16.05 -23.17 -19.73
C VAL A 252 -15.83 -24.65 -20.04
N SER A 253 -16.25 -25.50 -19.10
CA SER A 253 -16.14 -26.95 -19.16
C SER A 253 -17.51 -27.62 -19.03
N ASN A 254 -17.53 -28.95 -19.14
CA ASN A 254 -18.75 -29.78 -19.15
C ASN A 254 -19.68 -29.48 -20.34
N LEU A 255 -19.07 -29.32 -21.53
CA LEU A 255 -19.78 -29.00 -22.77
C LEU A 255 -20.45 -30.25 -23.40
N PRO A 256 -21.57 -30.08 -24.12
CA PRO A 256 -22.30 -31.17 -24.76
C PRO A 256 -21.54 -31.75 -25.96
N LYS A 257 -21.13 -33.02 -25.89
CA LYS A 257 -20.38 -33.69 -26.97
C LYS A 257 -21.18 -34.04 -28.24
N LYS A 258 -22.51 -33.84 -28.22
CA LYS A 258 -23.42 -34.26 -29.31
C LYS A 258 -23.75 -33.14 -30.30
N GLU A 259 -23.32 -31.91 -30.03
CA GLU A 259 -23.61 -30.74 -30.85
C GLU A 259 -22.36 -30.33 -31.66
N SER A 260 -22.54 -29.62 -32.77
CA SER A 260 -21.43 -29.10 -33.56
C SER A 260 -20.69 -27.98 -32.81
N VAL A 261 -19.35 -27.95 -32.90
CA VAL A 261 -18.47 -26.97 -32.25
C VAL A 261 -18.92 -25.53 -32.51
N GLU A 262 -19.19 -25.17 -33.77
CA GLU A 262 -19.63 -23.82 -34.16
C GLU A 262 -20.90 -23.37 -33.42
N ARG A 263 -21.87 -24.28 -33.26
CA ARG A 263 -23.12 -23.99 -32.53
C ARG A 263 -22.88 -23.81 -31.04
N ILE A 264 -21.98 -24.58 -30.45
CA ILE A 264 -21.64 -24.45 -29.03
C ILE A 264 -21.02 -23.08 -28.79
N LEU A 265 -20.07 -22.67 -29.63
CA LEU A 265 -19.42 -21.36 -29.55
C LEU A 265 -20.42 -20.21 -29.69
N ASP A 266 -21.26 -20.23 -30.74
CA ASP A 266 -22.30 -19.22 -30.97
C ASP A 266 -23.26 -19.09 -29.77
N LYS A 267 -23.69 -20.22 -29.18
CA LYS A 267 -24.61 -20.21 -28.03
C LYS A 267 -23.93 -19.73 -26.76
N LEU A 268 -22.66 -20.08 -26.55
CA LEU A 268 -21.86 -19.60 -25.42
C LEU A 268 -21.66 -18.09 -25.52
N GLU A 269 -21.27 -17.59 -26.68
CA GLU A 269 -21.07 -16.16 -26.93
C GLU A 269 -22.37 -15.36 -26.70
N ILE A 270 -23.51 -15.82 -27.23
CA ILE A 270 -24.81 -15.19 -26.99
C ILE A 270 -25.23 -15.25 -25.51
N HIS A 271 -24.89 -16.32 -24.80
CA HIS A 271 -25.23 -16.47 -23.39
C HIS A 271 -24.41 -15.54 -22.50
N PHE A 272 -23.09 -15.50 -22.72
CA PHE A 272 -22.14 -14.73 -21.92
C PHE A 272 -21.99 -13.28 -22.37
N SER A 273 -22.51 -12.88 -23.53
CA SER A 273 -22.67 -11.47 -23.91
C SER A 273 -23.78 -10.75 -23.12
N LYS A 274 -24.71 -11.49 -22.50
CA LYS A 274 -25.86 -10.91 -21.80
C LYS A 274 -25.53 -10.59 -20.35
N SER A 275 -25.61 -9.31 -19.98
CA SER A 275 -25.43 -8.84 -18.59
C SER A 275 -26.41 -9.47 -17.59
N ARG A 276 -27.62 -9.88 -18.04
CA ARG A 276 -28.59 -10.61 -17.17
C ARG A 276 -28.02 -11.93 -16.64
N ASN A 277 -27.12 -12.56 -17.38
CA ASN A 277 -26.47 -13.80 -16.99
C ASN A 277 -25.18 -13.59 -16.19
N GLY A 278 -24.86 -12.34 -15.85
CA GLY A 278 -23.60 -11.94 -15.23
C GLY A 278 -22.45 -11.77 -16.23
N GLY A 279 -22.74 -11.83 -17.52
CA GLY A 279 -21.77 -11.66 -18.60
C GLY A 279 -21.60 -10.21 -19.07
N GLY A 280 -20.91 -10.03 -20.20
CA GLY A 280 -20.72 -8.72 -20.85
C GLY A 280 -20.05 -8.89 -22.21
N GLU A 281 -19.62 -7.80 -22.83
CA GLU A 281 -19.16 -7.82 -24.23
C GLU A 281 -17.97 -8.78 -24.43
N VAL A 282 -18.16 -9.75 -25.32
CA VAL A 282 -17.19 -10.81 -25.64
C VAL A 282 -16.26 -10.27 -26.72
N GLU A 283 -14.95 -10.34 -26.46
CA GLU A 283 -13.90 -9.97 -27.40
C GLU A 283 -13.56 -11.15 -28.32
N ASP A 284 -13.42 -12.35 -27.74
CA ASP A 284 -13.00 -13.56 -28.46
C ASP A 284 -13.49 -14.83 -27.77
N ILE A 285 -13.68 -15.89 -28.55
CA ILE A 285 -14.10 -17.20 -28.07
C ILE A 285 -13.36 -18.32 -28.82
N VAL A 286 -12.67 -19.18 -28.07
CA VAL A 286 -11.79 -20.22 -28.63
C VAL A 286 -12.07 -21.56 -27.95
N MET A 287 -12.29 -22.60 -28.74
CA MET A 287 -12.31 -23.98 -28.23
C MET A 287 -10.89 -24.52 -28.16
N LEU A 288 -10.54 -25.14 -27.03
CA LEU A 288 -9.30 -25.86 -26.85
C LEU A 288 -9.50 -27.30 -27.33
N ASP A 289 -8.83 -27.66 -28.43
CA ASP A 289 -8.98 -28.96 -29.09
C ASP A 289 -8.49 -30.14 -28.21
N ASP A 290 -7.55 -29.87 -27.30
CA ASP A 290 -6.96 -30.85 -26.40
C ASP A 290 -7.95 -31.39 -25.35
N SER A 291 -8.78 -30.50 -24.80
CA SER A 291 -9.63 -30.74 -23.65
C SER A 291 -11.11 -30.63 -23.99
N GLY A 292 -11.45 -30.07 -25.16
CA GLY A 292 -12.81 -29.75 -25.57
C GLY A 292 -13.48 -28.68 -24.70
N ASN A 293 -12.69 -27.90 -23.96
CA ASN A 293 -13.17 -26.76 -23.17
C ASN A 293 -13.18 -25.48 -24.03
N VAL A 294 -13.93 -24.48 -23.61
CA VAL A 294 -14.01 -23.18 -24.32
C VAL A 294 -13.47 -22.07 -23.44
N VAL A 295 -12.58 -21.26 -23.99
CA VAL A 295 -12.09 -20.03 -23.38
C VAL A 295 -12.88 -18.86 -23.95
N ILE A 296 -13.44 -18.04 -23.07
CA ILE A 296 -14.14 -16.80 -23.45
C ILE A 296 -13.34 -15.62 -22.92
N THR A 297 -13.01 -14.70 -23.81
CA THR A 297 -12.33 -13.43 -23.49
C THR A 297 -13.34 -12.30 -23.54
N PHE A 298 -13.40 -11.51 -22.48
CA PHE A 298 -14.25 -10.32 -22.39
C PHE A 298 -13.42 -9.05 -22.55
N LEU A 299 -14.05 -7.99 -23.08
CA LEU A 299 -13.43 -6.66 -23.13
C LEU A 299 -13.20 -6.09 -21.72
N ASP A 300 -14.17 -6.28 -20.82
CA ASP A 300 -14.10 -5.79 -19.43
C ASP A 300 -13.53 -6.83 -18.45
N SER A 301 -12.62 -6.39 -17.58
CA SER A 301 -11.95 -7.23 -16.57
C SER A 301 -12.77 -7.50 -15.29
N ASN A 302 -13.98 -6.99 -15.20
CA ASN A 302 -14.80 -7.12 -13.98
C ASN A 302 -15.85 -8.24 -14.08
N ILE A 303 -15.94 -8.88 -15.25
CA ILE A 303 -16.98 -9.86 -15.57
C ILE A 303 -16.61 -11.26 -15.06
N SER A 304 -15.33 -11.67 -15.19
CA SER A 304 -14.93 -13.05 -14.93
C SER A 304 -15.28 -13.49 -13.50
N LYS A 305 -15.01 -12.65 -12.50
CA LYS A 305 -15.23 -12.96 -11.09
C LYS A 305 -16.70 -13.32 -10.79
N GLY A 306 -17.65 -12.53 -11.28
CA GLY A 306 -19.07 -12.81 -11.06
C GLY A 306 -19.52 -14.12 -11.71
N LEU A 307 -18.94 -14.46 -12.87
CA LEU A 307 -19.24 -15.72 -13.56
C LEU A 307 -18.62 -16.93 -12.86
N THR A 308 -17.40 -16.79 -12.34
CA THR A 308 -16.68 -17.85 -11.63
C THR A 308 -17.25 -18.12 -10.25
N ASP A 309 -17.75 -17.09 -9.55
CA ASP A 309 -18.38 -17.25 -8.23
C ASP A 309 -19.66 -18.09 -8.33
N LYS A 310 -20.41 -17.96 -9.44
CA LYS A 310 -21.63 -18.75 -9.68
C LYS A 310 -21.32 -20.19 -10.09
N GLN A 311 -20.16 -20.44 -10.69
CA GLN A 311 -19.66 -21.71 -11.25
C GLN A 311 -20.58 -22.38 -12.27
N MET A 312 -21.80 -22.76 -11.90
CA MET A 312 -22.74 -23.49 -12.75
C MET A 312 -23.68 -22.53 -13.49
N HIS A 313 -23.68 -22.62 -14.83
CA HIS A 313 -24.54 -21.82 -15.70
C HIS A 313 -25.41 -22.72 -16.57
N GLU A 314 -26.70 -22.39 -16.65
CA GLU A 314 -27.65 -23.09 -17.53
C GLU A 314 -27.76 -22.35 -18.86
N ILE A 315 -27.30 -22.99 -19.92
CA ILE A 315 -27.29 -22.45 -21.29
C ILE A 315 -28.36 -23.15 -22.10
N GLU A 316 -29.17 -22.38 -22.82
CA GLU A 316 -30.13 -22.91 -23.78
C GLU A 316 -29.45 -23.05 -25.14
N LEU A 317 -29.23 -24.30 -25.58
CA LEU A 317 -28.56 -24.61 -26.85
C LEU A 317 -29.56 -24.63 -28.00
N ASP A 318 -30.75 -25.18 -27.75
CA ASP A 318 -31.88 -25.26 -28.66
C ASP A 318 -33.17 -24.93 -27.91
N ARG A 319 -34.26 -24.61 -28.62
CA ARG A 319 -35.59 -24.34 -28.04
C ARG A 319 -35.99 -25.46 -27.07
N GLY A 320 -35.89 -25.18 -25.77
CA GLY A 320 -36.25 -26.10 -24.68
C GLY A 320 -35.16 -27.08 -24.22
N LYS A 321 -33.98 -27.13 -24.84
CA LYS A 321 -32.84 -27.94 -24.35
C LYS A 321 -31.85 -27.06 -23.58
N ARG A 322 -31.83 -27.22 -22.26
CA ARG A 322 -30.88 -26.55 -21.37
C ARG A 322 -29.74 -27.49 -20.99
N CYS A 323 -28.52 -27.00 -21.06
CA CYS A 323 -27.31 -27.69 -20.64
C CYS A 323 -26.66 -26.93 -19.48
N LYS A 324 -26.15 -27.67 -18.50
CA LYS A 324 -25.38 -27.10 -17.38
C LYS A 324 -23.90 -27.12 -17.73
N VAL A 325 -23.33 -25.94 -17.94
CA VAL A 325 -21.89 -25.77 -18.13
C VAL A 325 -21.25 -25.29 -16.83
N LYS A 326 -19.99 -25.65 -16.60
CA LYS A 326 -19.21 -25.17 -15.46
C LYS A 326 -18.24 -24.11 -15.93
N VAL A 327 -18.26 -22.96 -15.27
CA VAL A 327 -17.37 -21.83 -15.50
C VAL A 327 -16.35 -21.78 -14.37
N THR A 328 -15.08 -21.84 -14.73
CA THR A 328 -13.95 -21.70 -13.82
C THR A 328 -13.08 -20.52 -14.26
N PRO A 329 -12.34 -19.89 -13.33
CA PRO A 329 -11.37 -18.87 -13.69
C PRO A 329 -10.33 -19.42 -14.68
N PHE A 330 -9.92 -18.58 -15.63
CA PHE A 330 -8.81 -18.91 -16.51
C PHE A 330 -7.49 -18.53 -15.82
N LEU A 331 -6.54 -19.46 -15.73
CA LEU A 331 -5.23 -19.20 -15.15
C LEU A 331 -4.25 -18.85 -16.27
N ASN A 332 -3.63 -17.68 -16.15
CA ASN A 332 -2.44 -17.36 -16.92
C ASN A 332 -1.25 -17.98 -16.21
N GLY A 333 -0.40 -18.71 -16.95
CA GLY A 333 0.83 -19.30 -16.45
C GLY A 333 2.03 -18.74 -17.17
N GLU A 334 3.08 -18.38 -16.44
CA GLU A 334 4.42 -18.12 -16.98
C GLU A 334 5.38 -19.17 -16.45
N ILE A 335 6.10 -19.84 -17.36
CA ILE A 335 7.09 -20.87 -16.98
C ILE A 335 8.29 -20.15 -16.35
N THR A 336 8.48 -20.32 -15.05
CA THR A 336 9.58 -19.73 -14.30
C THR A 336 10.83 -20.62 -14.33
N LEU A 337 10.63 -21.94 -14.41
CA LEU A 337 11.71 -22.91 -14.49
C LEU A 337 11.35 -24.06 -15.43
N LEU A 338 12.27 -24.40 -16.32
CA LEU A 338 12.21 -25.59 -17.15
C LEU A 338 13.56 -26.29 -17.09
N LYS A 339 13.64 -27.43 -16.40
CA LYS A 339 14.80 -28.31 -16.45
C LYS A 339 14.51 -29.45 -17.42
N THR A 340 15.47 -29.75 -18.29
CA THR A 340 15.36 -30.85 -19.26
C THR A 340 16.36 -31.95 -18.92
N CYS A 341 15.98 -33.21 -19.13
CA CYS A 341 16.88 -34.35 -19.07
C CYS A 341 16.97 -35.07 -20.42
N ASN A 342 18.10 -35.73 -20.66
CA ASN A 342 18.26 -36.64 -21.80
C ASN A 342 17.68 -38.00 -21.42
N THR A 343 16.67 -38.44 -22.18
CA THR A 343 16.05 -39.74 -22.02
C THR A 343 16.22 -40.53 -23.31
N THR A 344 16.47 -41.83 -23.19
CA THR A 344 16.57 -42.75 -24.34
C THR A 344 15.28 -43.55 -24.46
N CYS A 345 14.75 -43.69 -25.68
CA CYS A 345 13.63 -44.59 -25.93
C CYS A 345 14.08 -46.04 -25.77
N SER A 346 13.44 -46.78 -24.87
CA SER A 346 13.77 -48.18 -24.60
C SER A 346 13.31 -49.12 -25.71
N LYS A 347 12.12 -48.89 -26.25
CA LYS A 347 11.48 -49.78 -27.24
C LYS A 347 11.70 -49.41 -28.70
N THR A 348 12.15 -48.18 -28.99
CA THR A 348 12.33 -47.71 -30.36
C THR A 348 13.80 -47.64 -30.75
N VAL A 349 14.10 -48.14 -31.95
CA VAL A 349 15.43 -48.11 -32.57
C VAL A 349 15.41 -47.21 -33.81
N LEU A 350 16.42 -46.35 -33.96
CA LEU A 350 16.67 -45.60 -35.18
C LEU A 350 17.53 -46.42 -36.13
N LEU A 351 17.05 -46.68 -37.33
CA LEU A 351 17.80 -47.26 -38.42
C LEU A 351 18.29 -46.18 -39.37
N THR A 352 19.60 -46.12 -39.60
CA THR A 352 20.24 -45.19 -40.52
C THR A 352 20.93 -45.92 -41.67
N GLY A 353 21.21 -45.20 -42.76
CA GLY A 353 21.90 -45.75 -43.93
C GLY A 353 20.98 -46.49 -44.91
N ILE A 354 19.68 -46.20 -44.92
CA ILE A 354 18.71 -46.84 -45.81
C ILE A 354 18.72 -46.13 -47.18
N PRO A 355 19.18 -46.78 -48.26
CA PRO A 355 19.19 -46.18 -49.60
C PRO A 355 17.80 -46.21 -50.24
N THR A 356 17.55 -45.32 -51.21
CA THR A 356 16.34 -45.34 -52.04
C THR A 356 16.46 -46.37 -53.14
N VAL A 357 16.31 -47.64 -52.78
CA VAL A 357 16.39 -48.78 -53.71
C VAL A 357 15.04 -49.25 -54.23
N MET A 358 13.96 -48.94 -53.51
CA MET A 358 12.61 -49.42 -53.78
C MET A 358 11.58 -48.33 -53.41
N GLU A 359 10.31 -48.57 -53.72
CA GLU A 359 9.21 -47.74 -53.26
C GLU A 359 9.09 -47.77 -51.73
N LYS A 360 8.60 -46.66 -51.15
CA LYS A 360 8.54 -46.44 -49.69
C LYS A 360 7.86 -47.59 -48.96
N ASP A 361 6.65 -47.96 -49.40
CA ASP A 361 5.81 -48.93 -48.69
C ASP A 361 6.43 -50.33 -48.75
N ASN A 362 6.90 -50.75 -49.93
CA ASN A 362 7.61 -52.02 -50.10
C ASN A 362 8.88 -52.11 -49.23
N LEU A 363 9.64 -51.02 -49.13
CA LEU A 363 10.87 -50.99 -48.32
C LEU A 363 10.54 -51.04 -46.82
N GLN A 364 9.49 -50.32 -46.40
CA GLN A 364 9.00 -50.34 -45.02
C GLN A 364 8.54 -51.75 -44.62
N ASP A 365 7.73 -52.41 -45.45
CA ASP A 365 7.25 -53.78 -45.19
C ASP A 365 8.41 -54.79 -45.09
N LEU A 366 9.41 -54.69 -45.97
CA LEU A 366 10.56 -55.58 -45.95
C LEU A 366 11.46 -55.36 -44.72
N LEU A 367 11.58 -54.11 -44.26
CA LEU A 367 12.27 -53.78 -43.02
C LEU A 367 11.52 -54.37 -41.82
N GLU A 368 10.20 -54.19 -41.76
CA GLU A 368 9.36 -54.76 -40.71
C GLU A 368 9.50 -56.28 -40.64
N ILE A 369 9.36 -56.98 -41.78
CA ILE A 369 9.51 -58.44 -41.86
C ILE A 369 10.93 -58.90 -41.46
N HIS A 370 11.97 -58.11 -41.76
CA HIS A 370 13.33 -58.47 -41.36
C HIS A 370 13.51 -58.42 -39.85
N PHE A 371 13.02 -57.36 -39.21
CA PHE A 371 13.12 -57.12 -37.77
C PHE A 371 12.03 -57.83 -36.96
N GLN A 372 11.06 -58.47 -37.61
CA GLN A 372 10.13 -59.40 -36.97
C GLN A 372 10.70 -60.80 -36.78
N LYS A 373 11.74 -61.17 -37.56
CA LYS A 373 12.34 -62.50 -37.51
C LYS A 373 13.29 -62.64 -36.32
N SER A 374 13.00 -63.59 -35.44
CA SER A 374 13.88 -63.94 -34.31
C SER A 374 15.29 -64.37 -34.71
N ALA A 375 15.47 -64.91 -35.92
CA ALA A 375 16.78 -65.24 -36.48
C ALA A 375 17.71 -64.02 -36.67
N ASN A 376 17.14 -62.81 -36.78
CA ASN A 376 17.87 -61.55 -36.92
C ASN A 376 17.87 -60.74 -35.62
N SER A 377 17.69 -61.40 -34.46
CA SER A 377 17.50 -60.74 -33.17
C SER A 377 16.26 -59.83 -33.11
N GLY A 378 15.30 -60.07 -34.01
CA GLY A 378 14.02 -59.38 -34.08
C GLY A 378 12.96 -59.94 -33.14
N GLY A 379 11.80 -59.29 -33.11
CA GLY A 379 10.66 -59.62 -32.26
C GLY A 379 9.38 -58.95 -32.75
N GLU A 380 8.31 -58.97 -31.96
CA GLU A 380 7.04 -58.35 -32.36
C GLU A 380 7.20 -56.84 -32.50
N VAL A 381 6.84 -56.32 -33.68
CA VAL A 381 6.93 -54.90 -34.04
C VAL A 381 5.58 -54.26 -33.78
N ASP A 382 5.58 -53.21 -32.97
CA ASP A 382 4.38 -52.42 -32.66
C ASP A 382 4.15 -51.34 -33.73
N ALA A 383 5.23 -50.67 -34.17
CA ALA A 383 5.15 -49.65 -35.20
C ALA A 383 6.46 -49.51 -36.00
N ILE A 384 6.33 -49.16 -37.28
CA ILE A 384 7.46 -48.78 -38.13
C ILE A 384 7.12 -47.52 -38.92
N VAL A 385 8.09 -46.61 -39.02
CA VAL A 385 7.98 -45.39 -39.84
C VAL A 385 9.26 -45.21 -40.62
N TYR A 386 9.18 -45.22 -41.95
CA TYR A 386 10.33 -44.95 -42.84
C TYR A 386 10.25 -43.57 -43.50
N ASN A 387 11.35 -42.81 -43.44
CA ASN A 387 11.52 -41.57 -44.17
C ASN A 387 12.47 -41.75 -45.38
N PRO A 388 11.98 -41.65 -46.63
CA PRO A 388 12.83 -41.79 -47.81
C PRO A 388 13.84 -40.65 -47.94
N VAL A 389 14.92 -40.89 -48.70
CA VAL A 389 15.94 -39.86 -48.97
C VAL A 389 15.29 -38.68 -49.72
N GLY A 390 15.43 -37.47 -49.17
CA GLY A 390 14.76 -36.26 -49.67
C GLY A 390 13.32 -36.07 -49.18
N GLY A 391 12.77 -37.02 -48.42
CA GLY A 391 11.47 -36.90 -47.76
C GLY A 391 11.53 -36.07 -46.47
N ARG A 392 10.39 -35.49 -46.10
CA ARG A 392 10.18 -34.81 -44.81
C ARG A 392 9.09 -35.56 -44.05
N THR A 393 9.50 -36.33 -43.04
CA THR A 393 8.59 -37.09 -42.17
C THR A 393 8.81 -36.66 -40.72
N LEU A 394 7.73 -36.55 -39.96
CA LEU A 394 7.75 -36.26 -38.54
C LEU A 394 7.26 -37.51 -37.80
N ALA A 395 8.03 -37.98 -36.82
CA ALA A 395 7.60 -39.02 -35.90
C ALA A 395 7.08 -38.37 -34.62
N VAL A 396 5.97 -38.89 -34.07
CA VAL A 396 5.40 -38.39 -32.81
C VAL A 396 5.55 -39.48 -31.77
N PHE A 397 6.28 -39.16 -30.70
CA PHE A 397 6.47 -40.05 -29.56
C PHE A 397 5.57 -39.61 -28.41
N GLN A 398 4.98 -40.59 -27.74
CA GLN A 398 4.14 -40.41 -26.55
C GLN A 398 4.65 -41.36 -25.46
N GLU A 399 4.35 -41.03 -24.21
CA GLU A 399 4.69 -41.91 -23.09
C GLU A 399 3.87 -43.20 -23.14
N ASP A 400 4.51 -44.33 -22.85
CA ASP A 400 3.86 -45.63 -22.77
C ASP A 400 2.76 -45.59 -21.71
N THR A 401 1.50 -45.66 -22.14
CA THR A 401 0.41 -45.92 -21.20
C THR A 401 0.53 -47.37 -20.77
N SER A 402 1.00 -47.62 -19.55
CA SER A 402 0.83 -48.94 -18.94
C SER A 402 -0.65 -49.31 -19.04
N LYS A 403 -0.95 -50.46 -19.66
CA LYS A 403 -2.32 -50.97 -19.68
C LYS A 403 -2.80 -51.01 -18.21
N PRO A 404 -3.94 -50.40 -17.87
CA PRO A 404 -4.51 -50.62 -16.55
C PRO A 404 -4.80 -52.12 -16.42
N GLU A 405 -4.19 -52.76 -15.42
CA GLU A 405 -4.51 -54.12 -15.01
C GLU A 405 -5.99 -54.26 -14.57
#